data_AF-A0A6A6LAX1-F1
#
_entry.id   AF-A0A6A6LAX1-F1
#
_cell.length_a   1.000
_cell.length_b   1.000
_cell.length_c   1.000
_cell.angle_alpha   90.00
_cell.angle_beta   90.00
_cell.angle_gamma   90.00
#
_symmetry.space_group_name_H-M   'P 1'
#
loop_
_entity.id
_entity.type
_entity.pdbx_description
1 polymer ?
#
loop_
_entity_poly.entity_id
_entity_poly.type
_entity_poly.pdbx_seq_one_letter_code
_entity_poly.pdbx_strand_id
1 'polypeptide(L)'
;MWDLSRIPCKHSISAIYANEEKPEDYGHSYYLKYTCLAVYKHVRYPVPSKEEWERTKLNDIYPPIVRKTEQNPERRELDSLTKVKGNISKLQAHSQLQDLRHLKTFQEKEPKGT
;
A
#
# COMPACT_ATOMS: atom_id res chain seq x y z
N MET A 1 21.28 4.62 -17.19
CA MET A 1 20.72 5.61 -16.25
C MET A 1 21.23 5.33 -14.83
N TRP A 2 22.53 5.57 -14.61
CA TRP A 2 23.20 5.42 -13.30
C TRP A 2 23.76 6.78 -12.84
N ASP A 3 24.14 7.64 -13.79
CA ASP A 3 24.69 8.98 -13.55
C ASP A 3 23.79 9.93 -12.75
N LEU A 4 22.46 9.76 -12.81
CA LEU A 4 21.52 10.70 -12.18
C LEU A 4 21.38 10.50 -10.66
N SER A 5 21.31 9.25 -10.20
CA SER A 5 21.11 8.95 -8.76
C SER A 5 22.38 8.48 -8.08
N ARG A 6 23.38 8.01 -8.85
CA ARG A 6 24.52 7.22 -8.34
C ARG A 6 24.09 6.04 -7.45
N ILE A 7 22.88 5.53 -7.65
CA ILE A 7 22.40 4.32 -6.97
C ILE A 7 22.61 3.15 -7.94
N PRO A 8 23.41 2.13 -7.58
CA PRO A 8 23.67 1.01 -8.47
C PRO A 8 22.38 0.21 -8.72
N CYS A 9 22.16 -0.19 -9.97
CA CYS A 9 21.04 -1.08 -10.30
C CYS A 9 21.35 -2.52 -9.85
N LYS A 10 20.36 -3.43 -9.89
CA LYS A 10 20.57 -4.84 -9.52
C LYS A 10 21.75 -5.50 -10.26
N HIS A 11 21.94 -5.19 -11.54
CA HIS A 11 23.06 -5.73 -12.33
C HIS A 11 24.41 -5.13 -11.88
N SER A 12 24.43 -3.82 -11.58
CA SER A 12 25.61 -3.14 -11.06
C SER A 12 26.02 -3.73 -9.71
N ILE A 13 25.06 -3.98 -8.82
CA ILE A 13 25.31 -4.61 -7.51
C ILE A 13 25.91 -6.01 -7.71
N SER A 14 25.35 -6.82 -8.62
CA SER A 14 25.92 -8.15 -8.92
C SER A 14 27.34 -8.08 -9.48
N ALA A 15 27.63 -7.12 -10.37
CA ALA A 15 28.97 -6.93 -10.91
C ALA A 15 29.97 -6.46 -9.83
N ILE A 16 29.56 -5.56 -8.94
CA ILE A 16 30.36 -5.09 -7.81
C ILE A 16 30.71 -6.27 -6.87
N TYR A 17 29.73 -7.12 -6.55
CA TYR A 17 30.00 -8.31 -5.75
C TYR A 17 30.89 -9.33 -6.46
N ALA A 18 30.77 -9.47 -7.79
CA ALA A 18 31.67 -10.32 -8.57
C ALA A 18 33.12 -9.83 -8.54
N ASN A 19 33.34 -8.52 -8.33
CA ASN A 19 34.65 -7.90 -8.17
C ASN A 19 35.15 -7.89 -6.70
N GLU A 20 34.44 -8.55 -5.77
CA GLU A 20 34.74 -8.55 -4.32
C GLU A 20 34.71 -7.15 -3.66
N GLU A 21 34.00 -6.21 -4.29
CA GLU A 21 33.86 -4.84 -3.81
C GLU A 21 32.52 -4.64 -3.09
N LYS A 22 32.39 -3.49 -2.42
CA LYS A 22 31.19 -3.13 -1.66
C LYS A 22 30.34 -2.14 -2.44
N PRO A 23 29.03 -2.39 -2.62
CA PRO A 23 28.14 -1.47 -3.34
C PRO A 23 28.02 -0.10 -2.67
N GLU A 24 28.29 -0.02 -1.37
CA GLU A 24 28.34 1.24 -0.61
C GLU A 24 29.41 2.20 -1.14
N ASP A 25 30.53 1.70 -1.67
CA ASP A 25 31.63 2.54 -2.18
C ASP A 25 31.28 3.23 -3.50
N TYR A 26 30.25 2.74 -4.19
CA TYR A 26 29.75 3.26 -5.48
C TYR A 26 28.59 4.25 -5.33
N GLY A 27 27.96 4.31 -4.14
CA GLY A 27 26.84 5.19 -3.85
C GLY A 27 27.27 6.64 -3.63
N HIS A 28 26.39 7.61 -3.91
CA HIS A 28 26.64 8.97 -3.41
C HIS A 28 26.62 8.97 -1.89
N SER A 29 27.52 9.75 -1.28
CA SER A 29 27.59 9.97 0.18
C SER A 29 26.25 10.32 0.83
N TYR A 30 25.32 10.98 0.13
CA TYR A 30 23.98 11.30 0.65
C TYR A 30 23.16 10.07 1.06
N TYR A 31 23.43 8.91 0.46
CA TYR A 31 22.72 7.66 0.73
C TYR A 31 23.44 6.74 1.69
N LEU A 32 24.64 7.12 2.15
CA LEU A 32 25.39 6.32 3.11
C LEU A 32 24.76 6.37 4.50
N LYS A 33 24.85 5.25 5.21
CA LYS A 33 24.26 5.08 6.54
C LYS A 33 24.68 6.19 7.50
N TYR A 34 25.95 6.58 7.48
CA TYR A 34 26.45 7.65 8.35
C TYR A 34 25.77 9.00 8.06
N THR A 35 25.53 9.33 6.79
CA THR A 35 24.87 10.57 6.38
C THR A 35 23.41 10.56 6.79
N CYS A 36 22.73 9.43 6.59
CA CYS A 36 21.38 9.24 7.08
C CYS A 36 21.32 9.47 8.60
N LEU A 37 22.19 8.79 9.37
CA LEU A 37 22.24 8.98 10.82
C LEU A 37 22.56 10.42 11.21
N ALA A 38 23.47 11.10 10.51
CA ALA A 38 23.80 12.50 10.78
C ALA A 38 22.61 13.44 10.51
N VAL A 39 21.90 13.24 9.39
CA VAL A 39 20.72 14.01 9.00
C VAL A 39 19.54 13.74 9.94
N TYR A 40 19.42 12.55 10.52
CA TYR A 40 18.34 12.22 11.46
C TYR A 40 18.76 12.28 12.93
N LYS A 41 20.01 12.68 13.23
CA LYS A 41 20.52 12.83 14.60
C LYS A 41 19.79 13.93 15.37
N HIS A 42 19.35 14.97 14.68
CA HIS A 42 18.62 16.07 15.31
C HIS A 42 17.20 15.63 15.66
N VAL A 43 16.73 16.02 16.84
CA VAL A 43 15.35 15.82 17.25
C VAL A 43 14.45 16.61 16.30
N ARG A 44 13.64 15.90 15.51
CA ARG A 44 12.51 16.50 14.81
C ARG A 44 11.31 16.44 15.73
N TYR A 45 10.85 17.60 16.17
CA TYR A 45 9.63 17.66 16.95
C TYR A 45 8.47 17.09 16.13
N PRO A 46 7.55 16.34 16.77
CA PRO A 46 6.32 15.96 16.11
C PRO A 46 5.62 17.24 15.62
N VAL A 47 4.96 17.14 14.47
CA VAL A 47 4.06 18.22 14.03
C VAL A 47 2.96 18.33 15.08
N PRO A 48 2.67 19.53 15.62
CA PRO A 48 1.60 19.73 16.60
C PRO A 48 0.27 19.22 16.07
N SER A 49 -0.68 18.92 16.96
CA SER A 49 -2.01 18.53 16.50
C SER A 49 -2.69 19.68 15.74
N LYS A 50 -3.69 19.37 14.92
CA LYS A 50 -4.42 20.38 14.14
C LYS A 50 -5.00 21.48 15.04
N GLU A 51 -5.42 21.12 16.26
CA GLU A 51 -5.96 22.05 17.26
C GLU A 51 -4.92 23.04 17.79
N GLU A 52 -3.63 22.68 17.75
CA GLU A 52 -2.50 23.48 18.24
C GLU A 52 -1.91 24.40 17.15
N TRP A 53 -2.37 24.28 15.90
CA TRP A 53 -1.88 25.13 14.82
C TRP A 53 -2.41 26.56 14.93
N GLU A 54 -1.53 27.53 14.67
CA GLU A 54 -1.93 28.94 14.61
C GLU A 54 -2.93 29.16 13.48
N ARG A 55 -4.11 29.70 13.82
CA ARG A 55 -5.12 30.07 12.83
C ARG A 55 -4.62 31.27 12.05
N THR A 56 -4.18 31.03 10.82
CA THR A 56 -3.71 32.09 9.93
C THR A 56 -4.90 32.69 9.17
N LYS A 57 -4.86 34.00 8.87
CA LYS A 57 -5.86 34.68 8.01
C LYS A 57 -5.69 34.39 6.51
N LEU A 58 -4.86 33.42 6.15
CA LEU A 58 -4.63 33.02 4.76
C LEU A 58 -5.84 32.24 4.25
N ASN A 59 -6.05 32.30 2.94
CA ASN A 59 -7.07 31.49 2.29
C ASN A 59 -6.72 30.00 2.44
N ASP A 60 -7.76 29.16 2.52
CA ASP A 60 -7.59 27.72 2.50
C ASP A 60 -6.86 27.28 1.22
N ILE A 61 -5.85 26.43 1.39
CA ILE A 61 -5.14 25.82 0.28
C ILE A 61 -6.00 24.66 -0.23
N TYR A 62 -6.59 24.84 -1.41
CA TYR A 62 -7.25 23.73 -2.09
C TYR A 62 -6.22 22.71 -2.57
N PRO A 63 -6.54 21.40 -2.52
CA PRO A 63 -5.67 20.39 -3.08
C PRO A 63 -5.42 20.69 -4.57
N PRO A 64 -4.22 20.39 -5.10
CA PRO A 64 -3.97 20.54 -6.51
C PRO A 64 -4.98 19.72 -7.30
N ILE A 65 -5.52 20.30 -8.37
CA ILE A 65 -6.49 19.62 -9.23
C ILE A 65 -5.75 18.45 -9.89
N VAL A 66 -5.96 17.24 -9.34
CA VAL A 66 -5.44 16.01 -9.93
C VAL A 66 -6.24 15.77 -11.22
N ARG A 67 -5.63 16.07 -12.37
CA ARG A 67 -6.19 15.67 -13.66
C ARG A 67 -6.15 14.15 -13.71
N LYS A 68 -7.31 13.52 -13.93
CA LYS A 68 -7.39 12.08 -14.18
C LYS A 68 -6.56 11.81 -15.43
N THR A 69 -5.37 11.25 -15.27
CA THR A 69 -4.60 10.73 -16.40
C THR A 69 -5.48 9.70 -17.10
N GLU A 70 -5.56 9.77 -18.42
CA GLU A 70 -6.15 8.71 -19.22
C GLU A 70 -5.47 7.40 -18.85
N GLN A 71 -6.17 6.58 -18.05
CA GLN A 71 -5.61 5.32 -17.61
C GLN A 71 -5.30 4.47 -18.84
N ASN A 72 -4.09 3.88 -18.87
CA ASN A 72 -3.70 2.85 -19.83
C ASN A 72 -4.86 1.83 -19.94
N PRO A 73 -5.38 1.53 -21.14
CA PRO A 73 -6.50 0.61 -21.33
C PRO A 73 -6.38 -0.71 -20.55
N GLU A 74 -5.16 -1.26 -20.41
CA GLU A 74 -4.91 -2.49 -19.64
C GLU A 74 -5.29 -2.36 -18.15
N ARG A 75 -5.10 -1.17 -17.56
CA ARG A 75 -5.50 -0.91 -16.17
C ARG A 75 -7.02 -0.79 -16.02
N ARG A 76 -7.73 -0.28 -17.04
CA ARG A 76 -9.20 -0.23 -17.03
C ARG A 76 -9.81 -1.63 -17.07
N GLU A 77 -9.19 -2.54 -17.81
CA GLU A 77 -9.65 -3.92 -17.94
C GLU A 77 -9.41 -4.72 -16.64
N LEU A 78 -8.28 -4.50 -15.97
CA LEU A 78 -8.05 -5.10 -14.66
C LEU A 78 -9.03 -4.57 -13.59
N ASP A 79 -9.32 -3.27 -13.60
CA ASP A 79 -10.28 -2.64 -12.68
C ASP A 79 -11.72 -3.10 -12.96
N SER A 80 -12.07 -3.36 -14.23
CA SER A 80 -13.40 -3.89 -14.59
C SER A 80 -13.55 -5.37 -14.17
N LEU A 81 -12.53 -6.20 -14.39
CA LEU A 81 -12.53 -7.61 -13.99
C LEU A 81 -12.58 -7.79 -12.47
N THR A 82 -11.85 -6.96 -11.72
CA THR A 82 -11.88 -6.99 -10.24
C THR A 82 -13.24 -6.54 -9.68
N LYS A 83 -13.89 -5.55 -10.30
CA LYS A 83 -15.25 -5.13 -9.93
C LYS A 83 -16.30 -6.19 -10.25
N VAL A 84 -16.17 -6.90 -11.38
CA VAL A 84 -17.03 -8.05 -11.72
C VAL A 84 -16.86 -9.16 -10.70
N LYS A 85 -15.62 -9.50 -10.31
CA LYS A 85 -15.34 -10.56 -9.32
C LYS A 85 -15.95 -10.26 -7.93
N GLY A 86 -15.87 -9.01 -7.47
CA GLY A 86 -16.50 -8.57 -6.22
C GLY A 86 -18.04 -8.56 -6.26
N ASN A 87 -18.65 -8.54 -7.45
CA ASN A 87 -20.10 -8.63 -7.62
C ASN A 87 -20.57 -10.09 -7.72
N ILE A 88 -19.80 -10.99 -8.36
CA ILE A 88 -20.10 -12.42 -8.44
C ILE A 88 -20.11 -13.06 -7.05
N SER A 89 -19.14 -12.70 -6.19
CA SER A 89 -19.09 -13.20 -4.80
C SER A 89 -20.32 -12.81 -3.96
N LYS A 90 -21.04 -11.74 -4.32
CA LYS A 90 -22.25 -11.30 -3.61
C LYS A 90 -23.51 -12.06 -4.05
N LEU A 91 -23.56 -12.54 -5.29
CA LEU A 91 -24.71 -13.30 -5.81
C LEU A 91 -24.67 -14.77 -5.38
N GLN A 92 -23.47 -15.37 -5.25
CA GLN A 92 -23.31 -16.77 -4.85
C GLN A 92 -23.66 -17.02 -3.38
N ALA A 93 -23.58 -15.99 -2.52
CA ALA A 93 -23.97 -16.07 -1.12
C ALA A 93 -25.49 -16.27 -0.92
N HIS A 94 -26.32 -15.83 -1.88
CA HIS A 94 -27.78 -15.98 -1.76
C HIS A 94 -28.27 -17.39 -2.14
N SER A 95 -27.60 -18.10 -3.06
CA SER A 95 -28.00 -19.47 -3.42
C SER A 95 -27.64 -20.48 -2.32
N GLN A 96 -26.45 -20.36 -1.71
CA GLN A 96 -25.99 -21.27 -0.66
C GLN A 96 -26.82 -21.21 0.63
N LEU A 97 -27.45 -20.07 0.94
CA LEU A 97 -28.32 -19.93 2.12
C LEU A 97 -29.72 -20.55 1.93
N GLN A 98 -30.16 -20.79 0.69
CA GLN A 98 -31.44 -21.46 0.47
C GLN A 98 -31.33 -22.96 0.77
N ASP A 99 -30.21 -23.59 0.41
CA ASP A 99 -29.96 -25.02 0.59
C ASP A 99 -29.83 -25.44 2.08
N LEU A 100 -29.36 -24.53 2.96
CA LEU A 100 -29.16 -24.82 4.38
C LEU A 100 -30.41 -24.58 5.26
N ARG A 101 -31.51 -24.04 4.72
CA ARG A 101 -32.75 -23.84 5.48
C ARG A 101 -33.49 -25.16 5.78
N HIS A 102 -33.27 -26.20 4.98
CA HIS A 102 -33.91 -27.50 5.13
C HIS A 102 -33.26 -28.39 6.20
N LEU A 103 -32.00 -28.11 6.56
CA LEU A 103 -31.22 -28.91 7.52
C LEU A 103 -31.38 -28.44 8.97
N LYS A 104 -31.80 -27.19 9.20
CA LYS A 104 -32.00 -26.65 10.56
C LYS A 104 -33.33 -27.04 11.22
N THR A 105 -34.27 -27.63 10.47
CA THR A 105 -35.53 -28.12 11.02
C THR A 105 -35.43 -29.52 11.64
N PHE A 106 -34.25 -30.15 11.64
CA PHE A 106 -34.08 -31.56 12.05
C PHE A 106 -33.38 -31.76 13.41
N GLN A 107 -32.97 -30.70 14.11
CA GLN A 107 -32.18 -30.79 15.36
C GLN A 107 -32.91 -30.32 16.62
N GLU A 108 -34.20 -30.00 16.55
CA GLU A 108 -35.03 -29.72 17.73
C GLU A 108 -36.24 -30.65 17.73
N LYS A 109 -36.04 -31.91 18.13
CA LYS A 109 -37.08 -32.73 18.76
C LYS A 109 -36.46 -33.99 19.36
N GLU A 110 -37.07 -34.39 20.47
CA GLU A 110 -36.81 -35.57 21.32
C GLU A 110 -35.90 -35.36 22.55
N PRO A 111 -36.22 -36.00 23.70
CA PRO A 111 -37.32 -35.60 24.57
C PRO A 111 -36.89 -35.44 26.05
N LYS A 112 -37.69 -34.71 26.83
CA LYS A 112 -37.55 -34.64 28.29
C LYS A 112 -37.89 -36.02 28.90
N GLY A 113 -36.92 -36.64 29.54
CA GLY A 113 -37.10 -37.89 30.29
C GLY A 113 -36.62 -37.73 31.72
N THR A 114 -37.57 -37.83 32.65
CA THR A 114 -37.40 -38.02 34.10
C THR A 114 -36.99 -39.46 34.40
#